data_AF-A0A1Q7RBL1-F1
#
_entry.id   AF-A0A1Q7RBL1-F1
#
_cell.length_a   1.000
_cell.length_b   1.000
_cell.length_c   1.000
_cell.angle_alpha   90.00
_cell.angle_beta   90.00
_cell.angle_gamma   90.00
#
_symmetry.space_group_name_H-M   'P 1'
#
loop_
_entity.id
_entity.type
_entity.pdbx_description
1 polymer ?
#
loop_
_entity_poly.entity_id
_entity_poly.type
_entity_poly.pdbx_seq_one_letter_code
_entity_poly.pdbx_strand_id
1 'polypeptide(L)'
;MRGLACVLMFQTHCYDSWLSPQARKTAFFHVSQLGGTFPAPLFVFLAGVSFALVTDRLRAKGASRNAIARTTIRRSAEIFGLALLFRLQEFALGYPWSPWTDLLRVDVLNILGLSMMLMGVLCWFTGEGSGEVAVAARVRRRTILAAFSTATFVALLTPPLWTTYRPHWLPWPLESYINGVHTFDKPQPWLFPLFPWSAFAFVGLGVGLLLLSAYARKHADAGVAALGGAGILACAASVWFDRIPVQLYAVYDYWHSSPEFFLMRCGLLLIVLFLVYAWCRWGWAQKGFRLLDPSEGQMQHRHGEPRTSDDFSGHARSVGDSHAHERRAG
;
A
#
# COMPACT_ATOMS: atom_id res chain seq x y z
N MET A 1 5.28 -7.02 0.84
CA MET A 1 4.96 -6.04 -0.22
C MET A 1 5.97 -4.89 -0.28
N ARG A 2 6.19 -4.10 0.79
CA ARG A 2 7.18 -2.99 0.76
C ARG A 2 8.59 -3.46 0.38
N GLY A 3 9.07 -4.57 0.97
CA GLY A 3 10.37 -5.14 0.60
C GLY A 3 10.46 -5.54 -0.88
N LEU A 4 9.39 -6.11 -1.44
CA LEU A 4 9.31 -6.41 -2.89
C LEU A 4 9.43 -5.12 -3.73
N ALA A 5 8.72 -4.05 -3.35
CA ALA A 5 8.82 -2.77 -4.03
C ALA A 5 10.25 -2.20 -3.98
N CYS A 6 10.93 -2.29 -2.83
CA CYS A 6 12.34 -1.89 -2.71
C CYS A 6 13.26 -2.71 -3.62
N VAL A 7 13.11 -4.04 -3.63
CA VAL A 7 13.93 -4.94 -4.46
C VAL A 7 13.77 -4.61 -5.94
N LEU A 8 12.53 -4.45 -6.42
CA LEU A 8 12.25 -4.10 -7.82
C LEU A 8 12.79 -2.70 -8.17
N MET A 9 12.67 -1.74 -7.26
CA MET A 9 13.23 -0.38 -7.43
C MET A 9 14.75 -0.43 -7.59
N PHE A 10 15.45 -1.08 -6.65
CA PHE A 10 16.90 -1.22 -6.71
C PHE A 10 17.34 -1.98 -7.96
N GLN A 11 16.69 -3.09 -8.28
CA GLN A 11 17.01 -3.87 -9.47
C GLN A 11 16.92 -3.04 -10.74
N THR A 12 15.87 -2.23 -10.88
CA THR A 12 15.65 -1.39 -12.06
C THR A 12 16.73 -0.31 -12.20
N HIS A 13 17.00 0.44 -11.13
CA HIS A 13 18.00 1.51 -11.16
C HIS A 13 19.44 0.97 -11.28
N CYS A 14 19.76 -0.14 -10.61
CA CYS A 14 21.07 -0.77 -10.74
C CYS A 14 21.29 -1.29 -12.17
N TYR A 15 20.28 -1.92 -12.78
CA TYR A 15 20.40 -2.41 -14.14
C TYR A 15 20.56 -1.25 -15.14
N ASP A 16 19.79 -0.17 -14.97
CA ASP A 16 19.94 1.00 -15.84
C ASP A 16 21.24 1.79 -15.59
N SER A 17 21.84 1.70 -14.40
CA SER A 17 23.10 2.41 -14.11
C SER A 17 24.34 1.61 -14.49
N TRP A 18 24.35 0.29 -14.24
CA TRP A 18 25.55 -0.53 -14.32
C TRP A 18 25.64 -1.47 -15.52
N LEU A 19 24.53 -1.73 -16.24
CA LEU A 19 24.63 -2.55 -17.45
C LEU A 19 25.22 -1.75 -18.62
N SER A 20 26.06 -2.42 -19.40
CA SER A 20 26.60 -1.86 -20.65
C SER A 20 25.48 -1.58 -21.67
N PRO A 21 25.69 -0.64 -22.61
CA PRO A 21 24.69 -0.34 -23.64
C PRO A 21 24.25 -1.57 -24.46
N GLN A 22 25.14 -2.54 -24.66
CA GLN A 22 24.81 -3.80 -25.35
C GLN A 22 23.92 -4.70 -24.50
N ALA A 23 24.19 -4.83 -23.20
CA ALA A 23 23.39 -5.64 -22.30
C ALA A 23 21.94 -5.11 -22.15
N ARG A 24 21.74 -3.79 -22.28
CA ARG A 24 20.42 -3.15 -22.25
C ARG A 24 19.55 -3.45 -23.48
N LYS A 25 20.11 -3.99 -24.56
CA LYS A 25 19.36 -4.39 -25.76
C LYS A 25 18.84 -5.83 -25.70
N THR A 26 19.15 -6.56 -24.62
CA THR A 26 18.79 -7.97 -24.48
C THR A 26 17.33 -8.14 -24.08
N ALA A 27 16.71 -9.25 -24.48
CA ALA A 27 15.35 -9.61 -24.06
C ALA A 27 15.23 -9.69 -22.53
N PHE A 28 16.29 -10.17 -21.85
CA PHE A 28 16.34 -10.21 -20.39
C PHE A 28 16.18 -8.81 -19.77
N PHE A 29 16.91 -7.81 -20.29
CA PHE A 29 16.76 -6.44 -19.81
C PHE A 29 15.32 -5.95 -20.01
N HIS A 30 14.74 -6.11 -21.20
CA HIS A 30 13.36 -5.68 -21.47
C HIS A 30 12.33 -6.35 -20.56
N VAL A 31 12.45 -7.65 -20.30
CA VAL A 31 11.57 -8.36 -19.36
C VAL A 31 11.77 -7.84 -17.93
N SER A 32 13.02 -7.58 -17.51
CA SER A 32 13.31 -7.03 -16.19
C SER A 32 12.71 -5.62 -16.00
N GLN A 33 12.62 -4.82 -17.05
CA GLN A 33 12.03 -3.48 -17.01
C GLN A 33 10.50 -3.51 -16.82
N LEU A 34 9.82 -4.61 -17.20
CA LEU A 34 8.41 -4.80 -16.84
C LEU A 34 8.23 -4.79 -15.32
N GLY A 35 9.14 -5.47 -14.60
CA GLY A 35 9.24 -5.43 -13.14
C GLY A 35 9.46 -4.01 -12.60
N GLY A 36 10.25 -3.21 -13.31
CA GLY A 36 10.55 -1.82 -12.97
C GLY A 36 9.38 -0.84 -13.06
N THR A 37 8.24 -1.24 -13.63
CA THR A 37 7.02 -0.42 -13.64
C THR A 37 6.19 -0.51 -12.36
N PHE A 38 6.45 -1.52 -11.51
CA PHE A 38 5.70 -1.78 -10.28
C PHE A 38 6.14 -1.07 -9.00
N PRO A 39 7.40 -0.64 -8.79
CA PRO A 39 7.82 -0.04 -7.53
C PRO A 39 6.98 1.17 -7.13
N ALA A 40 6.82 2.14 -8.03
CA ALA A 40 6.06 3.35 -7.74
C ALA A 40 4.58 3.06 -7.46
N PRO A 41 3.83 2.29 -8.29
CA PRO A 41 2.46 1.92 -7.97
C PRO A 41 2.35 1.16 -6.64
N LEU A 42 3.28 0.25 -6.34
CA LEU A 42 3.31 -0.50 -5.08
C LEU A 42 3.49 0.43 -3.88
N PHE A 43 4.46 1.35 -3.91
CA PHE A 43 4.70 2.28 -2.79
C PHE A 43 3.50 3.19 -2.55
N VAL A 44 2.94 3.76 -3.61
CA VAL A 44 1.81 4.69 -3.50
C VAL A 44 0.54 3.96 -3.02
N PHE A 45 0.25 2.77 -3.56
CA PHE A 45 -0.83 1.91 -3.07
C PHE A 45 -0.65 1.51 -1.60
N LEU A 46 0.55 1.08 -1.22
CA LEU A 46 0.85 0.70 0.16
C LEU A 46 0.79 1.89 1.12
N ALA A 47 1.13 3.10 0.67
CA ALA A 47 0.94 4.32 1.44
C ALA A 47 -0.54 4.52 1.76
N GLY A 48 -1.43 4.31 0.78
CA GLY A 48 -2.89 4.29 0.98
C GLY A 48 -3.37 3.24 1.99
N VAL A 49 -2.91 2.00 1.87
CA VAL A 49 -3.24 0.93 2.84
C VAL A 49 -2.75 1.28 4.24
N SER A 50 -1.56 1.87 4.35
CA SER A 50 -0.99 2.31 5.63
C SER A 50 -1.78 3.47 6.24
N PHE A 51 -2.25 4.39 5.40
CA PHE A 51 -3.11 5.49 5.79
C PHE A 51 -4.45 4.98 6.35
N ALA A 52 -5.05 3.96 5.73
CA ALA A 52 -6.24 3.30 6.25
C ALA A 52 -6.02 2.75 7.67
N LEU A 53 -4.90 2.06 7.91
CA LEU A 53 -4.54 1.52 9.23
C LEU A 53 -4.36 2.61 10.29
N VAL A 54 -3.66 3.69 9.94
CA VAL A 54 -3.43 4.82 10.85
C VAL A 54 -4.73 5.52 11.20
N THR A 55 -5.57 5.82 10.21
CA THR A 55 -6.86 6.49 10.45
C THR A 55 -7.84 5.60 11.21
N ASP A 56 -7.88 4.29 10.95
CA ASP A 56 -8.68 3.34 11.72
C ASP A 56 -8.25 3.29 13.18
N ARG A 57 -6.94 3.22 13.43
CA ARG A 57 -6.37 3.23 14.79
C ARG A 57 -6.67 4.53 15.53
N LEU A 58 -6.57 5.68 14.88
CA LEU A 58 -6.91 6.97 15.51
C LEU A 58 -8.40 7.06 15.83
N ARG A 59 -9.28 6.59 14.94
CA ARG A 59 -10.73 6.51 15.19
C ARG A 59 -11.05 5.58 16.35
N ALA A 60 -10.41 4.41 16.43
CA ALA A 60 -10.58 3.47 17.53
C ALA A 60 -10.17 4.07 18.89
N LYS A 61 -9.26 5.06 18.90
CA LYS A 61 -8.88 5.84 20.09
C LYS A 61 -9.82 7.02 20.38
N GLY A 62 -10.93 7.15 19.66
CA GLY A 62 -11.89 8.25 19.84
C GLY A 62 -11.41 9.61 19.31
N ALA A 63 -10.38 9.65 18.46
CA ALA A 63 -9.92 10.92 17.91
C ALA A 63 -10.99 11.56 17.01
N SER A 64 -11.21 12.87 17.19
CA SER A 64 -12.16 13.63 16.37
C SER A 64 -11.71 13.70 14.90
N ARG A 65 -12.66 13.91 13.97
CA ARG A 65 -12.34 14.04 12.53
C ARG A 65 -11.29 15.11 12.25
N ASN A 66 -11.34 16.24 12.96
CA ASN A 66 -10.40 17.35 12.80
C ASN A 66 -9.00 16.96 13.30
N ALA A 67 -8.93 16.23 14.43
CA ALA A 67 -7.66 15.74 14.96
C ALA A 67 -7.01 14.72 14.03
N ILE A 68 -7.80 13.79 13.47
CA ILE A 68 -7.33 12.82 12.48
C ILE A 68 -6.78 13.55 11.25
N ALA A 69 -7.57 14.44 10.66
CA ALA A 69 -7.19 15.19 9.47
C ALA A 69 -5.94 16.03 9.69
N ARG A 70 -5.86 16.78 10.80
CA ARG A 70 -4.69 17.58 11.15
C ARG A 70 -3.44 16.73 11.31
N THR A 71 -3.56 15.57 11.98
CA THR A 71 -2.43 14.67 12.22
C THR A 71 -1.91 14.08 10.91
N THR A 72 -2.82 13.58 10.06
CA THR A 72 -2.45 12.96 8.79
C THR A 72 -1.92 13.99 7.80
N ILE A 73 -2.60 15.13 7.62
CA ILE A 73 -2.16 16.21 6.71
C ILE A 73 -0.81 16.76 7.14
N ARG A 74 -0.59 17.03 8.43
CA ARG A 74 0.71 17.52 8.91
C ARG A 74 1.83 16.52 8.62
N ARG A 75 1.62 15.24 8.91
CA ARG A 75 2.61 14.20 8.62
C ARG A 75 2.90 14.08 7.12
N SER A 76 1.88 14.22 6.30
CA SER A 76 2.02 14.21 4.84
C SER A 76 2.72 15.46 4.30
N ALA A 77 2.50 16.62 4.92
CA ALA A 77 3.23 17.85 4.63
C ALA A 77 4.71 17.74 5.03
N GLU A 78 5.04 17.09 6.14
CA GLU A 78 6.43 16.77 6.51
C GLU A 78 7.09 15.88 5.44
N ILE A 79 6.42 14.84 4.96
CA ILE A 79 6.93 13.97 3.90
C ILE A 79 7.16 14.77 2.60
N PHE A 80 6.22 15.63 2.25
CA PHE A 80 6.35 16.50 1.09
C PHE A 80 7.51 17.49 1.25
N GLY A 81 7.68 18.11 2.42
CA GLY A 81 8.82 18.99 2.70
C GLY A 81 10.16 18.25 2.64
N LEU A 82 10.23 17.02 3.15
CA LEU A 82 11.41 16.17 3.01
C LEU A 82 11.69 15.83 1.55
N ALA A 83 10.67 15.60 0.73
CA ALA A 83 10.82 15.35 -0.70
C ALA A 83 11.46 16.55 -1.43
N LEU A 84 11.01 17.77 -1.12
CA LEU A 84 11.64 19.00 -1.62
C LEU A 84 13.08 19.16 -1.14
N LEU A 85 13.36 18.81 0.12
CA LEU A 85 14.72 18.86 0.67
C LEU A 85 15.65 17.85 0.00
N PHE A 86 15.20 16.62 -0.24
CA PHE A 86 15.96 15.61 -0.99
C PHE A 86 16.26 16.11 -2.41
N ARG A 87 15.32 16.82 -3.04
CA ARG A 87 15.54 17.39 -4.37
C ARG A 87 16.58 18.50 -4.36
N LEU A 88 16.58 19.35 -3.34
CA LEU A 88 17.62 20.36 -3.12
C LEU A 88 19.00 19.72 -2.91
N GLN A 89 19.06 18.65 -2.12
CA GLN A 89 20.29 17.89 -1.89
C GLN A 89 20.82 17.27 -3.20
N GLU A 90 19.96 16.64 -4.00
CA GLU A 90 20.33 16.03 -5.28
C GLU A 90 20.89 17.07 -6.25
N PHE A 91 20.24 18.23 -6.35
CA PHE A 91 20.73 19.35 -7.17
C PHE A 91 22.10 19.86 -6.69
N ALA A 92 22.29 20.02 -5.39
CA ALA A 92 23.56 20.47 -4.82
C ALA A 92 24.71 19.48 -5.11
N LEU A 93 24.44 18.17 -5.05
CA LEU A 93 25.42 17.13 -5.39
C LEU A 93 25.69 17.05 -6.90
N GLY A 94 24.72 17.41 -7.74
CA GLY A 94 24.86 17.45 -9.19
C GLY A 94 25.52 18.72 -9.73
N TYR A 95 25.83 19.69 -8.88
CA TYR A 95 26.45 20.95 -9.29
C TYR A 95 27.90 20.74 -9.79
N PRO A 96 28.33 21.36 -10.92
CA PRO A 96 27.61 22.30 -11.79
C PRO A 96 26.92 21.66 -13.02
N TRP A 97 26.88 20.33 -13.13
CA TRP A 97 26.37 19.63 -14.32
C TRP A 97 24.83 19.51 -14.37
N SER A 98 24.14 19.68 -13.23
CA SER A 98 22.68 19.60 -13.16
C SER A 98 22.02 20.94 -13.55
N PRO A 99 21.06 20.95 -14.47
CA PRO A 99 20.29 22.14 -14.80
C PRO A 99 19.41 22.58 -13.63
N TRP A 100 19.23 23.89 -13.43
CA TRP A 100 18.41 24.44 -12.33
C TRP A 100 16.97 23.94 -12.33
N THR A 101 16.44 23.54 -13.49
CA THR A 101 15.10 22.97 -13.65
C THR A 101 14.93 21.65 -12.90
N ASP A 102 16.01 20.94 -12.59
CA ASP A 102 15.95 19.71 -11.81
C ASP A 102 15.41 19.95 -10.41
N LEU A 103 15.62 21.13 -9.80
CA LEU A 103 15.07 21.49 -8.49
C LEU A 103 13.54 21.40 -8.43
N LEU A 104 12.87 21.61 -9.57
CA LEU A 104 11.42 21.68 -9.68
C LEU A 104 10.82 20.39 -10.27
N ARG A 105 11.64 19.36 -10.49
CA ARG A 105 11.19 18.06 -10.98
C ARG A 105 10.32 17.37 -9.94
N VAL A 106 9.20 16.80 -10.39
CA VAL A 106 8.27 16.08 -9.52
C VAL A 106 8.66 14.61 -9.39
N ASP A 107 8.94 14.20 -8.16
CA ASP A 107 9.35 12.85 -7.81
C ASP A 107 8.24 12.08 -7.08
N VAL A 108 8.40 10.77 -6.94
CA VAL A 108 7.48 9.85 -6.26
C VAL A 108 7.19 10.29 -4.82
N LEU A 109 8.19 10.83 -4.10
CA LEU A 109 8.00 11.32 -2.74
C LEU A 109 7.08 12.55 -2.68
N ASN A 110 7.17 13.44 -3.67
CA ASN A 110 6.29 14.61 -3.78
C ASN A 110 4.83 14.16 -3.90
N ILE A 111 4.56 13.22 -4.82
CA ILE A 111 3.21 12.70 -5.03
C ILE A 111 2.73 11.86 -3.87
N LEU A 112 3.60 11.10 -3.21
CA LEU A 112 3.23 10.34 -2.02
C LEU A 112 2.75 11.28 -0.91
N GLY A 113 3.49 12.37 -0.65
CA GLY A 113 3.08 13.42 0.28
C GLY A 113 1.75 14.07 -0.08
N LEU A 114 1.61 14.55 -1.32
CA LEU A 114 0.38 15.20 -1.80
C LEU A 114 -0.84 14.28 -1.79
N SER A 115 -0.68 13.04 -2.28
CA SER A 115 -1.77 12.05 -2.29
C SER A 115 -2.26 11.74 -0.88
N MET A 116 -1.35 11.63 0.10
CA MET A 116 -1.74 11.43 1.49
C MET A 116 -2.40 12.66 2.12
N MET A 117 -2.00 13.88 1.76
CA MET A 117 -2.71 15.10 2.18
C MET A 117 -4.15 15.08 1.64
N LEU A 118 -4.34 14.78 0.36
CA LEU A 118 -5.66 14.66 -0.27
C LEU A 118 -6.52 13.56 0.38
N MET A 119 -5.93 12.41 0.73
CA MET A 119 -6.62 11.37 1.51
C MET A 119 -7.02 11.84 2.91
N GLY A 120 -6.22 12.70 3.55
CA GLY A 120 -6.56 13.35 4.82
C GLY A 120 -7.76 14.27 4.71
N VAL A 121 -7.81 15.08 3.65
CA VAL A 121 -8.96 15.92 3.30
C VAL A 121 -10.19 15.06 2.99
N LEU A 122 -10.06 13.99 2.22
CA LEU A 122 -11.14 13.05 1.93
C LEU A 122 -11.71 12.44 3.23
N CYS A 123 -10.84 11.96 4.11
CA CYS A 123 -11.26 11.39 5.41
C CYS A 123 -11.91 12.41 6.34
N TRP A 124 -11.58 13.69 6.19
CA TRP A 124 -12.21 14.78 6.90
C TRP A 124 -13.64 15.00 6.40
N PHE A 125 -13.83 15.04 5.07
CA PHE A 125 -15.16 15.17 4.44
C PHE A 125 -16.09 13.99 4.75
N THR A 126 -15.55 12.77 4.79
CA THR A 126 -16.35 11.56 5.08
C THR A 126 -16.53 11.28 6.57
N GLY A 127 -15.82 12.02 7.44
CA GLY A 127 -15.82 11.83 8.88
C GLY A 127 -17.04 12.44 9.58
N GLU A 128 -17.68 11.65 10.45
CA GLU A 128 -18.71 12.12 11.38
C GLU A 128 -18.14 12.27 12.80
N GLY A 129 -18.77 13.14 13.62
CA GLY A 129 -18.27 13.54 14.93
C GLY A 129 -18.60 12.58 16.09
N SER A 130 -19.46 11.58 15.88
CA SER A 130 -19.92 10.66 16.94
C SER A 130 -19.21 9.30 16.91
N GLY A 131 -18.83 8.80 18.08
CA GLY A 131 -18.03 7.58 18.28
C GLY A 131 -18.83 6.27 18.32
N GLU A 132 -20.08 6.25 17.88
CA GLU A 132 -20.91 5.05 17.91
C GLU A 132 -20.44 4.01 16.87
N VAL A 133 -20.56 2.72 17.20
CA VAL A 133 -20.10 1.62 16.33
C VAL A 133 -20.84 1.61 14.98
N ALA A 134 -22.15 1.88 14.99
CA ALA A 134 -22.96 1.98 13.77
C ALA A 134 -22.51 3.16 12.88
N VAL A 135 -22.13 4.28 13.50
CA VAL A 135 -21.58 5.46 12.82
C VAL A 135 -20.20 5.14 12.23
N ALA A 136 -19.33 4.42 12.97
CA ALA A 136 -18.02 4.03 12.48
C ALA A 136 -18.08 3.12 11.23
N ALA A 137 -19.05 2.19 11.18
CA ALA A 137 -19.27 1.34 10.00
C ALA A 137 -19.75 2.16 8.79
N ARG A 138 -20.66 3.13 9.01
CA ARG A 138 -21.17 4.04 7.98
C ARG A 138 -20.06 4.95 7.43
N VAL A 139 -19.29 5.59 8.30
CA VAL A 139 -18.13 6.44 7.94
C VAL A 139 -17.11 5.65 7.13
N ARG A 140 -16.82 4.39 7.53
CA ARG A 140 -15.92 3.51 6.76
C ARG A 140 -16.46 3.26 5.36
N ARG A 141 -17.73 2.84 5.22
CA ARG A 141 -18.37 2.59 3.91
C ARG A 141 -18.34 3.83 3.02
N ARG A 142 -18.68 5.00 3.58
CA ARG A 142 -18.60 6.29 2.86
C ARG A 142 -17.18 6.60 2.41
N THR A 143 -16.18 6.38 3.27
CA THR A 143 -14.76 6.61 2.93
C THR A 143 -14.28 5.64 1.86
N ILE A 144 -14.68 4.37 1.91
CA ILE A 144 -14.37 3.38 0.87
C ILE A 144 -14.96 3.81 -0.48
N LEU A 145 -16.25 4.16 -0.50
CA LEU A 145 -16.91 4.62 -1.72
C LEU A 145 -16.23 5.88 -2.27
N ALA A 146 -16.02 6.88 -1.41
CA ALA A 146 -15.37 8.12 -1.80
C ALA A 146 -13.93 7.90 -2.30
N ALA A 147 -13.18 6.98 -1.71
CA ALA A 147 -11.83 6.63 -2.16
C ALA A 147 -11.84 6.00 -3.56
N PHE A 148 -12.69 5.01 -3.81
CA PHE A 148 -12.81 4.40 -5.14
C PHE A 148 -13.37 5.39 -6.16
N SER A 149 -14.38 6.20 -5.82
CA SER A 149 -14.89 7.26 -6.70
C SER A 149 -13.82 8.29 -7.05
N THR A 150 -12.99 8.70 -6.07
CA THR A 150 -11.87 9.62 -6.32
C THR A 150 -10.82 8.98 -7.22
N ALA A 151 -10.47 7.70 -7.00
CA ALA A 151 -9.54 6.98 -7.86
C ALA A 151 -10.05 6.87 -9.30
N THR A 152 -11.33 6.52 -9.49
CA THR A 152 -11.98 6.46 -10.80
C THR A 152 -12.01 7.84 -11.46
N PHE A 153 -12.36 8.89 -10.72
CA PHE A 153 -12.35 10.26 -11.23
C PHE A 153 -10.96 10.69 -11.71
N VAL A 154 -9.92 10.46 -10.91
CA VAL A 154 -8.53 10.76 -11.28
C VAL A 154 -8.12 9.96 -12.53
N ALA A 155 -8.44 8.66 -12.60
CA ALA A 155 -8.14 7.83 -13.76
C ALA A 155 -8.83 8.35 -15.03
N LEU A 156 -10.13 8.68 -14.96
CA LEU A 156 -10.89 9.18 -16.11
C LEU A 156 -10.47 10.58 -16.57
N LEU A 157 -9.99 11.43 -15.64
CA LEU A 157 -9.44 12.75 -15.97
C LEU A 157 -7.99 12.70 -16.48
N THR A 158 -7.29 11.58 -16.30
CA THR A 158 -5.88 11.48 -16.68
C THR A 158 -5.67 11.70 -18.19
N PRO A 159 -6.35 10.99 -19.12
CA PRO A 159 -6.16 11.20 -20.56
C PRO A 159 -6.32 12.65 -21.02
N PRO A 160 -7.43 13.37 -20.72
CA PRO A 160 -7.59 14.74 -21.19
C PRO A 160 -6.54 15.69 -20.59
N LEU A 161 -6.17 15.55 -19.32
CA LEU A 161 -5.13 16.41 -18.71
C LEU A 161 -3.73 16.21 -19.32
N TRP A 162 -3.48 15.04 -19.88
CA TRP A 162 -2.22 14.69 -20.54
C TRP A 162 -2.19 15.01 -22.03
N THR A 163 -3.35 15.17 -22.67
CA THR A 163 -3.45 15.28 -24.13
C THR A 163 -4.19 16.53 -24.57
N THR A 164 -5.52 16.56 -24.46
CA THR A 164 -6.37 17.58 -25.10
C THR A 164 -6.57 18.85 -24.26
N TYR A 165 -6.56 18.73 -22.93
CA TYR A 165 -6.83 19.81 -21.97
C TYR A 165 -5.63 20.04 -21.05
N ARG A 166 -4.42 20.11 -21.65
CA ARG A 166 -3.22 20.45 -20.91
C ARG A 166 -3.35 21.87 -20.31
N PRO A 167 -3.15 22.04 -18.99
CA PRO A 167 -3.36 23.33 -18.34
C PRO A 167 -2.16 24.28 -18.55
N HIS A 168 -1.89 24.64 -19.81
CA HIS A 168 -0.79 25.55 -20.21
C HIS A 168 -0.87 26.96 -19.62
N TRP A 169 -2.00 27.31 -19.00
CA TRP A 169 -2.17 28.55 -18.25
C TRP A 169 -1.45 28.53 -16.89
N LEU A 170 -1.03 27.36 -16.39
CA LEU A 170 -0.24 27.23 -15.19
C LEU A 170 1.26 27.43 -15.48
N PRO A 171 2.03 28.03 -14.55
CA PRO A 171 3.48 27.94 -14.60
C PRO A 171 3.92 26.48 -14.68
N TRP A 172 4.89 26.20 -15.56
CA TRP A 172 5.40 24.85 -15.82
C TRP A 172 5.75 24.01 -14.57
N PRO A 173 6.22 24.57 -13.43
CA PRO A 173 6.48 23.77 -12.23
C PRO A 173 5.20 23.19 -11.63
N LEU A 174 4.11 23.97 -11.64
CA LEU A 174 2.81 23.51 -11.15
C LEU A 174 2.16 22.55 -12.13
N GLU A 175 2.31 22.80 -13.43
CA GLU A 175 1.80 21.89 -14.46
C GLU A 175 2.47 20.51 -14.40
N SER A 176 3.75 20.46 -14.03
CA SER A 176 4.49 19.21 -13.81
C SER A 176 3.89 18.33 -12.70
N TYR A 177 3.18 18.92 -11.74
CA TYR A 177 2.41 18.15 -10.74
C TYR A 177 1.10 17.60 -11.30
N ILE A 178 0.59 18.09 -12.43
CA ILE A 178 -0.70 17.65 -12.99
C ILE A 178 -0.48 16.58 -14.04
N ASN A 179 0.29 16.86 -15.09
CA ASN A 179 0.46 15.98 -16.24
C ASN A 179 1.91 15.50 -16.45
N GLY A 180 2.90 16.15 -15.81
CA GLY A 180 4.30 15.73 -15.91
C GLY A 180 4.88 15.81 -17.32
N VAL A 181 4.24 16.54 -18.24
CA VAL A 181 4.65 16.58 -19.66
C VAL A 181 5.61 17.75 -19.96
N HIS A 182 5.73 18.72 -19.06
CA HIS A 182 6.33 20.03 -19.37
C HIS A 182 7.83 20.06 -19.60
N THR A 183 8.60 19.14 -19.02
CA THR A 183 10.06 19.16 -19.18
C THR A 183 10.50 18.51 -20.50
N PHE A 184 9.70 17.62 -21.09
CA PHE A 184 10.12 16.79 -22.22
C PHE A 184 9.09 16.68 -23.35
N ASP A 185 7.98 17.43 -23.26
CA ASP A 185 6.81 17.43 -24.15
C ASP A 185 6.16 16.06 -24.43
N LYS A 186 6.64 15.01 -23.75
CA LYS A 186 6.15 13.64 -23.86
C LYS A 186 6.17 12.95 -22.48
N PRO A 187 5.24 12.00 -22.26
CA PRO A 187 5.25 11.12 -21.08
C PRO A 187 6.63 10.56 -20.81
N GLN A 188 7.11 10.69 -19.57
CA GLN A 188 8.32 9.98 -19.13
C GLN A 188 7.95 8.94 -18.08
N PRO A 189 8.51 7.72 -18.17
CA PRO A 189 8.24 6.66 -17.20
C PRO A 189 8.79 6.96 -15.80
N TRP A 190 9.73 7.91 -15.67
CA TRP A 190 10.31 8.35 -14.40
C TRP A 190 9.70 9.65 -13.83
N LEU A 191 8.68 10.22 -14.50
CA LEU A 191 7.97 11.37 -13.97
C LEU A 191 6.70 10.90 -13.26
N PHE A 192 6.51 11.43 -12.05
CA PHE A 192 5.39 11.09 -11.19
C PHE A 192 4.52 12.34 -11.00
N PRO A 193 3.62 12.68 -11.92
CA PRO A 193 2.58 13.69 -11.67
C PRO A 193 1.45 13.14 -10.79
N LEU A 194 0.52 13.98 -10.37
CA LEU A 194 -0.62 13.58 -9.54
C LEU A 194 -1.61 12.69 -10.32
N PHE A 195 -1.78 12.94 -11.62
CA PHE A 195 -2.62 12.15 -12.52
C PHE A 195 -1.72 11.23 -13.37
N PRO A 196 -1.86 9.90 -13.33
CA PRO A 196 -2.83 9.12 -12.58
C PRO A 196 -2.34 8.68 -11.19
N TRP A 197 -1.10 8.97 -10.81
CA TRP A 197 -0.42 8.27 -9.71
C TRP A 197 -1.13 8.34 -8.36
N SER A 198 -1.79 9.46 -8.04
CA SER A 198 -2.57 9.61 -6.79
C SER A 198 -3.73 8.62 -6.70
N ALA A 199 -4.29 8.17 -7.82
CA ALA A 199 -5.38 7.19 -7.82
C ALA A 199 -4.94 5.86 -7.18
N PHE A 200 -3.68 5.44 -7.32
CA PHE A 200 -3.17 4.25 -6.64
C PHE A 200 -3.25 4.39 -5.11
N ALA A 201 -3.00 5.59 -4.57
CA ALA A 201 -3.09 5.84 -3.14
C ALA A 201 -4.54 5.69 -2.65
N PHE A 202 -5.50 6.22 -3.41
CA PHE A 202 -6.92 6.10 -3.11
C PHE A 202 -7.45 4.66 -3.24
N VAL A 203 -7.00 3.90 -4.25
CA VAL A 203 -7.27 2.46 -4.33
C VAL A 203 -6.71 1.75 -3.10
N GLY A 204 -5.48 2.08 -2.70
CA GLY A 204 -4.86 1.58 -1.47
C GLY A 204 -5.64 1.91 -0.21
N LEU A 205 -6.17 3.12 -0.08
CA LEU A 205 -7.03 3.53 1.02
C LEU A 205 -8.32 2.70 1.08
N GLY A 206 -9.02 2.56 -0.05
CA GLY A 206 -10.23 1.75 -0.16
C GLY A 206 -9.99 0.29 0.21
N VAL A 207 -8.96 -0.33 -0.38
CA VAL A 207 -8.57 -1.72 -0.10
C VAL A 207 -8.14 -1.90 1.36
N GLY A 208 -7.35 -0.98 1.92
CA GLY A 208 -6.95 -1.02 3.33
C GLY A 208 -8.15 -0.97 4.27
N LEU A 209 -9.14 -0.13 3.98
CA LEU A 209 -10.37 -0.05 4.78
C LEU A 209 -11.27 -1.28 4.61
N LEU A 210 -11.29 -1.92 3.43
CA LEU A 210 -11.96 -3.21 3.19
C LEU A 210 -11.32 -4.34 4.02
N LEU A 211 -9.99 -4.41 4.03
CA LEU A 211 -9.23 -5.36 4.85
C LEU A 211 -9.47 -5.17 6.36
N LEU A 212 -9.75 -3.93 6.78
CA LEU A 212 -10.10 -3.58 8.16
C LEU A 212 -11.60 -3.72 8.47
N SER A 213 -12.40 -4.25 7.55
CA SER A 213 -13.79 -4.55 7.84
C SER A 213 -13.92 -5.68 8.87
N ALA A 214 -15.02 -5.73 9.61
CA ALA A 214 -15.28 -6.80 10.57
C ALA A 214 -15.27 -8.18 9.90
N TYR A 215 -15.80 -8.28 8.67
CA TYR A 215 -15.80 -9.50 7.89
C TYR A 215 -14.38 -9.94 7.52
N ALA A 216 -13.58 -9.06 6.93
CA ALA A 216 -12.21 -9.39 6.51
C ALA A 216 -11.31 -9.76 7.69
N ARG A 217 -11.51 -9.16 8.88
CA ARG A 217 -10.79 -9.58 10.10
C ARG A 217 -11.15 -10.99 10.56
N LYS A 218 -12.42 -11.40 10.40
CA LYS A 218 -12.88 -12.76 10.76
C LYS A 218 -12.49 -13.80 9.70
N HIS A 219 -12.48 -13.40 8.43
CA HIS A 219 -12.23 -14.27 7.28
C HIS A 219 -11.09 -13.71 6.42
N ALA A 220 -9.89 -13.57 7.01
CA ALA A 220 -8.75 -12.94 6.36
C ALA A 220 -8.36 -13.64 5.04
N ASP A 221 -8.30 -14.97 5.06
CA ASP A 221 -7.96 -15.78 3.87
C ASP A 221 -8.96 -15.53 2.73
N ALA A 222 -10.27 -15.60 3.03
CA ALA A 222 -11.31 -15.37 2.04
C ALA A 222 -11.35 -13.91 1.54
N GLY A 223 -11.14 -12.93 2.44
CA GLY A 223 -11.11 -11.51 2.09
C GLY A 223 -9.96 -11.18 1.16
N VAL A 224 -8.76 -11.69 1.43
CA VAL A 224 -7.58 -11.46 0.56
C VAL A 224 -7.69 -12.25 -0.74
N ALA A 225 -8.24 -13.48 -0.72
CA ALA A 225 -8.53 -14.24 -1.94
C ALA A 225 -9.56 -13.54 -2.83
N ALA A 226 -10.62 -12.96 -2.25
CA ALA A 226 -11.60 -12.17 -2.99
C ALA A 226 -10.97 -10.93 -3.64
N LEU A 227 -10.03 -10.26 -2.96
CA LEU A 227 -9.26 -9.17 -3.56
C LEU A 227 -8.37 -9.66 -4.71
N GLY A 228 -7.73 -10.82 -4.58
CA GLY A 228 -6.96 -11.44 -5.67
C GLY A 228 -7.84 -11.76 -6.88
N GLY A 229 -9.02 -12.34 -6.66
CA GLY A 229 -10.03 -12.59 -7.70
C GLY A 229 -10.55 -11.31 -8.36
N ALA A 230 -10.84 -10.27 -7.56
CA ALA A 230 -11.18 -8.94 -8.08
C ALA A 230 -10.03 -8.35 -8.91
N GLY A 231 -8.78 -8.64 -8.56
CA GLY A 231 -7.60 -8.26 -9.35
C GLY A 231 -7.58 -8.91 -10.73
N ILE A 232 -7.85 -10.21 -10.81
CA ILE A 232 -7.96 -10.94 -12.09
C ILE A 232 -9.09 -10.36 -12.94
N LEU A 233 -10.26 -10.11 -12.34
CA LEU A 233 -11.39 -9.48 -13.02
C LEU A 233 -11.05 -8.08 -13.52
N ALA A 234 -10.32 -7.27 -12.76
CA ALA A 234 -9.87 -5.95 -13.18
C ALA A 234 -8.91 -6.02 -14.38
N CYS A 235 -7.96 -6.97 -14.38
CA CYS A 235 -7.09 -7.20 -15.55
C CYS A 235 -7.90 -7.62 -16.78
N ALA A 236 -8.85 -8.54 -16.63
CA ALA A 236 -9.72 -8.97 -17.72
C ALA A 236 -10.60 -7.83 -18.24
N ALA A 237 -11.19 -7.04 -17.35
CA ALA A 237 -12.01 -5.88 -17.69
C ALA A 237 -11.21 -4.81 -18.43
N SER A 238 -9.96 -4.56 -18.03
CA SER A 238 -9.07 -3.64 -18.74
C SER A 238 -8.86 -4.05 -20.20
N VAL A 239 -8.53 -5.33 -20.45
CA VAL A 239 -8.34 -5.85 -21.82
C VAL A 239 -9.65 -5.86 -22.60
N TRP A 240 -10.76 -6.15 -21.92
CA TRP A 240 -12.07 -6.12 -22.54
C TRP A 240 -12.45 -4.72 -23.01
N PHE A 241 -12.35 -3.70 -22.13
CA PHE A 241 -12.69 -2.32 -22.45
C PHE A 241 -11.81 -1.75 -23.56
N ASP A 242 -10.51 -2.05 -23.58
CA ASP A 242 -9.59 -1.63 -24.64
C ASP A 242 -9.94 -2.23 -26.02
N ARG A 243 -10.63 -3.38 -26.06
CA ARG A 243 -11.07 -4.02 -27.31
C ARG A 243 -12.44 -3.56 -27.81
N ILE A 244 -13.19 -2.82 -27.00
CA ILE A 244 -14.49 -2.29 -27.43
C ILE A 244 -14.21 -1.19 -28.48
N PRO A 245 -14.89 -1.19 -29.63
CA PRO A 245 -14.68 -0.20 -30.69
C PRO A 245 -15.31 1.17 -30.37
N VAL A 246 -15.29 1.58 -29.09
CA VAL A 246 -15.83 2.86 -28.62
C VAL A 246 -14.66 3.71 -28.15
N GLN A 247 -14.41 4.81 -28.86
CA GLN A 247 -13.35 5.74 -28.52
C GLN A 247 -13.88 6.85 -27.60
N LEU A 248 -13.62 6.72 -26.30
CA LEU A 248 -14.03 7.71 -25.29
C LEU A 248 -13.15 8.98 -25.31
N TYR A 249 -11.89 8.86 -25.69
CA TYR A 249 -10.90 9.94 -25.64
C TYR A 249 -10.38 10.29 -27.03
N ALA A 250 -10.07 11.58 -27.26
CA ALA A 250 -9.58 12.06 -28.55
C ALA A 250 -8.24 11.44 -28.98
N VAL A 251 -7.39 11.05 -28.03
CA VAL A 251 -6.08 10.45 -28.27
C VAL A 251 -6.04 9.06 -27.62
N TYR A 252 -5.68 8.04 -28.40
CA TYR A 252 -5.45 6.69 -27.90
C TYR A 252 -4.01 6.53 -27.41
N ASP A 253 -3.85 6.27 -26.11
CA ASP A 253 -2.55 5.96 -25.51
C ASP A 253 -2.72 5.04 -24.30
N TYR A 254 -2.80 3.73 -24.58
CA TYR A 254 -3.01 2.71 -23.56
C TYR A 254 -1.90 2.69 -22.51
N TRP A 255 -0.63 2.78 -22.92
CA TRP A 255 0.49 2.49 -22.02
C TRP A 255 0.88 3.63 -21.09
N HIS A 256 0.31 4.83 -21.24
CA HIS A 256 0.70 5.97 -20.40
C HIS A 256 -0.47 6.64 -19.70
N SER A 257 -1.55 6.95 -20.42
CA SER A 257 -2.62 7.82 -19.90
C SER A 257 -3.97 7.13 -19.74
N SER A 258 -4.17 5.93 -20.30
CA SER A 258 -5.50 5.32 -20.36
C SER A 258 -6.03 4.83 -18.99
N PRO A 259 -7.34 5.00 -18.72
CA PRO A 259 -7.96 4.45 -17.52
C PRO A 259 -7.96 2.91 -17.49
N GLU A 260 -8.00 2.27 -18.66
CA GLU A 260 -7.96 0.82 -18.80
C GLU A 260 -6.62 0.29 -18.30
N PHE A 261 -5.51 0.93 -18.67
CA PHE A 261 -4.20 0.50 -18.20
C PHE A 261 -3.97 0.79 -16.72
N PHE A 262 -4.55 1.89 -16.19
CA PHE A 262 -4.62 2.10 -14.75
C PHE A 262 -5.36 0.93 -14.05
N LEU A 263 -6.49 0.48 -14.62
CA LEU A 263 -7.26 -0.65 -14.10
C LEU A 263 -6.44 -1.96 -14.16
N MET A 264 -5.71 -2.22 -15.25
CA MET A 264 -4.77 -3.35 -15.34
C MET A 264 -3.75 -3.32 -14.20
N ARG A 265 -3.10 -2.17 -13.97
CA ARG A 265 -2.11 -2.03 -12.89
C ARG A 265 -2.74 -2.23 -11.52
N CYS A 266 -3.95 -1.71 -11.28
CA CYS A 266 -4.68 -1.98 -10.03
C CYS A 266 -4.95 -3.48 -9.86
N GLY A 267 -5.35 -4.18 -10.92
CA GLY A 267 -5.56 -5.62 -10.90
C GLY A 267 -4.29 -6.39 -10.51
N LEU A 268 -3.16 -6.02 -11.12
CA LEU A 268 -1.85 -6.61 -10.80
C LEU A 268 -1.43 -6.33 -9.36
N LEU A 269 -1.68 -5.13 -8.82
CA LEU A 269 -1.40 -4.81 -7.41
C LEU A 269 -2.20 -5.68 -6.44
N LEU A 270 -3.47 -5.95 -6.75
CA LEU A 270 -4.33 -6.83 -5.94
C LEU A 270 -3.87 -8.30 -6.03
N ILE A 271 -3.46 -8.76 -7.22
CA ILE A 271 -2.88 -10.09 -7.40
C ILE A 271 -1.59 -10.21 -6.59
N VAL A 272 -0.69 -9.23 -6.68
CA VAL A 272 0.56 -9.20 -5.88
C VAL A 272 0.26 -9.20 -4.39
N LEU A 273 -0.76 -8.46 -3.93
CA LEU A 273 -1.21 -8.49 -2.54
C LEU A 273 -1.62 -9.91 -2.11
N PHE A 274 -2.42 -10.59 -2.92
CA PHE A 274 -2.82 -11.97 -2.67
C PHE A 274 -1.61 -12.93 -2.68
N LEU A 275 -0.73 -12.84 -3.67
CA LEU A 275 0.45 -13.71 -3.78
C LEU A 275 1.40 -13.53 -2.59
N VAL A 276 1.65 -12.28 -2.17
CA VAL A 276 2.48 -12.02 -0.99
C VAL A 276 1.80 -12.55 0.28
N TYR A 277 0.49 -12.37 0.41
CA TYR A 277 -0.26 -12.93 1.54
C TYR A 277 -0.15 -14.46 1.57
N ALA A 278 -0.39 -15.12 0.43
CA ALA A 278 -0.27 -16.57 0.29
C ALA A 278 1.16 -17.06 0.60
N TRP A 279 2.18 -16.33 0.14
CA TRP A 279 3.58 -16.62 0.47
C TRP A 279 3.86 -16.54 1.97
N CYS A 280 3.33 -15.52 2.66
CA CYS A 280 3.49 -15.38 4.11
C CYS A 280 2.68 -16.41 4.90
N ARG A 281 1.49 -16.79 4.41
CA ARG A 281 0.56 -17.67 5.11
C ARG A 281 0.84 -19.15 4.91
N TRP A 282 1.21 -19.55 3.69
CA TRP A 282 1.38 -20.95 3.28
C TRP A 282 2.74 -21.23 2.61
N GLY A 283 3.50 -20.20 2.27
CA GLY A 283 4.81 -20.34 1.63
C GLY A 283 5.96 -20.58 2.62
N TRP A 284 7.18 -20.51 2.09
CA TRP A 284 8.41 -20.83 2.84
C TRP A 284 8.81 -19.76 3.86
N ALA A 285 8.12 -18.62 3.90
CA ALA A 285 8.32 -17.58 4.91
C ALA A 285 8.19 -18.12 6.34
N GLN A 286 7.33 -19.13 6.57
CA GLN A 286 7.20 -19.76 7.89
C GLN A 286 8.35 -20.71 8.25
N LYS A 287 9.13 -21.18 7.26
CA LYS A 287 10.25 -22.11 7.49
C LYS A 287 11.58 -21.39 7.71
N GLY A 288 11.82 -20.27 7.02
CA GLY A 288 13.10 -19.54 7.09
C GLY A 288 13.25 -18.58 8.28
N PHE A 289 12.17 -18.06 8.84
CA PHE A 289 12.21 -17.06 9.93
C PHE A 289 12.10 -17.64 11.35
N ARG A 290 11.91 -18.97 11.51
CA ARG A 290 11.94 -19.62 12.83
C ARG A 290 13.35 -19.78 13.41
N LEU A 291 14.39 -19.65 12.58
CA LEU A 291 15.80 -19.73 12.99
C LEU A 291 16.29 -18.55 13.85
N LEU A 292 15.45 -17.54 14.09
CA LEU A 292 15.77 -16.37 14.91
C LEU A 292 14.93 -16.29 16.20
N ASP A 293 14.18 -17.34 16.53
CA ASP A 293 13.48 -17.41 17.82
C ASP A 293 14.49 -17.80 18.91
N PRO A 294 14.81 -16.92 19.89
CA PRO A 294 15.81 -17.22 20.93
C PRO A 294 15.37 -18.34 21.89
N SER A 295 14.13 -18.83 21.78
CA SER A 295 13.56 -19.82 22.69
C SER A 295 14.12 -21.23 22.53
N GLU A 296 14.83 -21.54 21.44
CA GLU A 296 15.42 -22.89 21.26
C GLU A 296 16.76 -23.08 22.00
N GLY A 297 17.36 -22.03 22.58
CA GLY A 297 18.62 -22.11 23.31
C GLY A 297 18.53 -22.53 24.79
N GLN A 298 17.33 -22.67 25.37
CA GLN A 298 17.19 -22.97 26.82
C GLN A 298 16.79 -24.42 27.16
N MET A 299 16.61 -25.30 26.18
CA MET A 299 16.25 -26.71 26.43
C MET A 299 17.44 -27.69 26.37
N GLN A 300 18.64 -27.25 26.77
CA GLN A 300 19.82 -28.13 26.80
C GLN A 300 20.57 -28.20 28.12
N HIS A 301 19.99 -27.69 29.22
CA HIS A 301 20.63 -27.72 30.55
C HIS A 301 19.84 -28.46 31.66
N ARG A 302 18.87 -29.31 31.31
CA ARG A 302 18.18 -30.17 32.29
C ARG A 302 18.31 -31.66 31.94
N HIS A 303 19.49 -32.22 32.11
CA HIS A 303 19.63 -33.64 32.43
C HIS A 303 20.93 -33.88 33.20
N GLY A 304 20.79 -34.24 34.48
CA GLY A 304 21.90 -34.63 35.34
C GLY A 304 21.46 -34.78 36.78
N GLU A 305 20.64 -35.78 37.09
CA GLU A 305 20.75 -36.53 38.35
C GLU A 305 19.94 -37.86 38.30
N PRO A 306 20.43 -38.95 38.92
CA PRO A 306 19.96 -40.31 38.66
C PRO A 306 18.88 -40.77 39.63
N ARG A 307 17.97 -41.63 39.13
CA ARG A 307 17.00 -42.39 39.95
C ARG A 307 17.67 -43.61 40.57
N THR A 308 17.62 -43.72 41.90
CA THR A 308 17.74 -44.99 42.62
C THR A 308 16.33 -45.52 42.91
N SER A 309 16.07 -46.73 42.43
CA SER A 309 15.01 -47.60 42.94
C SER A 309 15.35 -48.02 44.36
N ASP A 310 14.39 -47.99 45.28
CA ASP A 310 14.12 -49.13 46.16
C ASP A 310 12.89 -48.91 47.04
N ASP A 311 12.07 -49.96 47.01
CA ASP A 311 11.37 -50.61 48.11
C ASP A 311 9.94 -50.25 48.54
N PHE A 312 9.33 -51.35 48.92
CA PHE A 312 7.95 -51.76 49.03
C PHE A 312 7.35 -51.47 50.41
N SER A 313 6.02 -51.57 50.47
CA SER A 313 5.21 -52.00 51.63
C SER A 313 4.67 -50.97 52.63
N GLY A 314 3.44 -51.25 53.08
CA GLY A 314 2.80 -50.70 54.29
C GLY A 314 1.54 -49.88 53.99
N HIS A 315 0.35 -50.50 53.91
CA HIS A 315 -0.67 -50.50 54.98
C HIS A 315 -1.15 -49.09 55.41
N ALA A 316 -2.43 -48.77 55.61
CA ALA A 316 -3.73 -49.40 55.45
C ALA A 316 -4.75 -48.36 55.97
N ARG A 317 -6.03 -48.48 55.53
CA ARG A 317 -7.26 -47.99 56.22
C ARG A 317 -7.44 -46.45 56.27
N SER A 318 -8.62 -45.85 56.33
CA SER A 318 -10.03 -46.26 56.45
C SER A 318 -10.85 -44.97 56.24
N VAL A 319 -11.83 -44.94 55.33
CA VAL A 319 -13.30 -44.87 55.60
C VAL A 319 -13.78 -43.63 56.39
N GLY A 320 -14.81 -42.98 55.83
CA GLY A 320 -15.89 -42.28 56.55
C GLY A 320 -15.99 -40.79 56.19
N ASP A 321 -16.82 -40.39 55.24
CA ASP A 321 -18.29 -40.19 55.29
C ASP A 321 -18.71 -38.73 55.55
N SER A 322 -19.35 -38.17 54.52
CA SER A 322 -20.71 -37.59 54.55
C SER A 322 -21.07 -36.28 55.28
N HIS A 323 -21.77 -35.46 54.48
CA HIS A 323 -22.81 -34.43 54.77
C HIS A 323 -22.41 -33.15 55.51
N ALA A 324 -22.50 -31.94 54.92
CA ALA A 324 -23.67 -31.21 54.40
C ALA A 324 -24.66 -30.75 55.49
N HIS A 325 -24.62 -29.44 55.81
CA HIS A 325 -25.64 -28.54 56.39
C HIS A 325 -24.85 -27.25 56.80
N GLU A 326 -25.29 -26.00 56.75
CA GLU A 326 -26.55 -25.36 56.41
C GLU A 326 -26.34 -23.84 56.31
N ARG A 327 -27.14 -23.21 55.45
CA ARG A 327 -27.68 -21.84 55.40
C ARG A 327 -27.22 -20.72 56.40
N ARG A 328 -27.22 -19.52 55.79
CA ARG A 328 -27.93 -18.26 56.16
C ARG A 328 -27.16 -17.10 56.82
N ALA A 329 -27.33 -15.96 56.15
CA ALA A 329 -27.60 -14.60 56.64
C ALA A 329 -26.44 -13.77 57.22
N GLY A 330 -26.30 -12.57 56.64
CA GLY A 330 -25.39 -11.49 56.96
C GLY A 330 -25.38 -10.50 55.82
#